data_AF-W8KYG3-F1
#
_entry.id   AF-W8KYG3-F1
#
_cell.length_a   1.000
_cell.length_b   1.000
_cell.length_c   1.000
_cell.angle_alpha   90.00
_cell.angle_beta   90.00
_cell.angle_gamma   90.00
#
_symmetry.space_group_name_H-M   'P 1'
#
loop_
_entity.id
_entity.type
_entity.pdbx_description
1 polymer ?
#
loop_
_entity_poly.entity_id
_entity_poly.type
_entity_poly.pdbx_seq_one_letter_code
_entity_poly.pdbx_strand_id
1 'polypeptide(L)'
;MHTLRPFLALALLTSSPVLFSVATADIPSARDDCAGDLVETTPSAEFTPLEGGAVVRHERTGLEWRRCPEGMNWNGSGCDGNASWMNWQTALQHAHDLQGWRLPNINELRSIVEFCRRGPAVNQHVFPDTPSSIFWSASPVAGYSDRAWSVHFARGNDF
;
A
#
# COMPACT_ATOMS: atom_id res chain seq x y z
N MET A 1 12.78 12.97 -73.51
CA MET A 1 12.56 11.61 -72.97
C MET A 1 13.31 11.50 -71.67
N HIS A 2 12.60 11.42 -70.55
CA HIS A 2 12.89 10.65 -69.33
C HIS A 2 11.84 11.09 -68.30
N THR A 3 10.85 10.23 -68.17
CA THR A 3 9.72 10.29 -67.25
C THR A 3 10.18 9.99 -65.83
N LEU A 4 9.84 10.85 -64.87
CA LEU A 4 9.78 10.51 -63.46
C LEU A 4 8.44 10.97 -62.89
N ARG A 5 7.62 10.00 -62.49
CA ARG A 5 6.52 10.14 -61.52
C ARG A 5 7.00 9.47 -60.19
N PRO A 6 6.22 9.45 -59.10
CA PRO A 6 5.93 10.57 -58.20
C PRO A 6 6.12 10.15 -56.72
N PHE A 7 6.49 11.02 -55.78
CA PHE A 7 6.18 10.74 -54.36
C PHE A 7 5.83 12.01 -53.59
N LEU A 8 4.87 11.81 -52.70
CA LEU A 8 3.99 12.77 -52.03
C LEU A 8 4.71 13.92 -51.32
N ALA A 9 4.04 15.07 -51.37
CA ALA A 9 4.31 16.20 -50.53
C ALA A 9 4.11 15.87 -49.04
N LEU A 10 5.02 16.46 -48.26
CA LEU A 10 5.14 16.51 -46.82
C LEU A 10 3.99 17.29 -46.15
N ALA A 11 3.76 17.00 -44.86
CA ALA A 11 2.96 17.74 -43.86
C ALA A 11 1.45 17.49 -43.91
N LEU A 12 0.74 17.11 -42.84
CA LEU A 12 0.90 17.39 -41.42
C LEU A 12 0.45 16.16 -40.61
N LEU A 13 1.35 15.53 -39.85
CA LEU A 13 0.92 14.79 -38.66
C LEU A 13 0.84 15.84 -37.55
N THR A 14 -0.37 16.30 -37.25
CA THR A 14 -0.62 16.99 -36.00
C THR A 14 -0.18 16.05 -34.90
N SER A 15 0.94 16.38 -34.25
CA SER A 15 1.30 15.80 -32.96
C SER A 15 0.18 16.18 -32.01
N SER A 16 -0.82 15.31 -31.91
CA SER A 16 -1.69 15.30 -30.75
C SER A 16 -0.81 14.86 -29.60
N PRO A 17 -0.55 15.70 -28.59
CA PRO A 17 -0.09 15.17 -27.33
C PRO A 17 -1.22 14.27 -26.86
N VAL A 18 -1.05 12.96 -27.02
CA VAL A 18 -1.82 12.02 -26.21
C VAL A 18 -1.37 12.35 -24.79
N LEU A 19 -2.16 13.20 -24.14
CA LEU A 19 -2.15 13.31 -22.69
C LEU A 19 -2.50 11.89 -22.23
N PHE A 20 -1.47 11.07 -22.00
CA PHE A 20 -1.59 9.94 -21.11
C PHE A 20 -1.87 10.57 -19.75
N SER A 21 -3.15 10.84 -19.51
CA SER A 21 -3.65 10.95 -18.16
C SER A 21 -3.31 9.60 -17.56
N VAL A 22 -2.22 9.54 -16.80
CA VAL A 22 -2.02 8.44 -15.87
C VAL A 22 -3.16 8.63 -14.88
N ALA A 23 -4.32 8.05 -15.20
CA ALA A 23 -5.34 7.84 -14.21
C ALA A 23 -4.67 6.95 -13.17
N THR A 24 -4.19 7.55 -12.10
CA THR A 24 -3.96 6.82 -10.87
C THR A 24 -5.29 6.17 -10.57
N ALA A 25 -5.38 4.85 -10.75
CA ALA A 25 -6.62 4.15 -10.47
C ALA A 25 -6.97 4.45 -9.01
N ASP A 26 -8.05 5.21 -8.80
CA ASP A 26 -8.49 5.57 -7.46
C ASP A 26 -8.78 4.29 -6.68
N ILE A 27 -8.45 4.28 -5.39
CA ILE A 27 -8.71 3.13 -4.52
C ILE A 27 -10.22 3.09 -4.24
N PRO A 28 -10.93 1.99 -4.54
CA PRO A 28 -12.36 1.88 -4.26
C PRO A 28 -12.67 2.10 -2.77
N SER A 29 -13.85 2.67 -2.50
CA SER A 29 -14.36 2.82 -1.14
C SER A 29 -14.49 1.46 -0.43
N ALA A 30 -14.12 1.39 0.85
CA ALA A 30 -14.27 0.20 1.68
C ALA A 30 -15.54 0.22 2.54
N ARG A 31 -16.42 1.22 2.33
CA ARG A 31 -17.62 1.40 3.15
C ARG A 31 -18.53 0.17 3.20
N ASP A 32 -18.65 -0.57 2.10
CA ASP A 32 -19.49 -1.76 2.01
C ASP A 32 -18.89 -2.97 2.74
N ASP A 33 -17.61 -2.91 3.15
CA ASP A 33 -16.95 -3.94 3.97
C ASP A 33 -17.24 -3.80 5.48
N CYS A 34 -17.82 -2.68 5.90
CA CYS A 34 -18.08 -2.40 7.30
C CYS A 34 -19.24 -3.25 7.86
N ALA A 35 -19.13 -3.65 9.13
CA ALA A 35 -20.14 -4.43 9.80
C ALA A 35 -21.31 -3.55 10.26
N GLY A 36 -22.49 -3.75 9.67
CA GLY A 36 -23.71 -3.02 10.02
C GLY A 36 -23.57 -1.52 9.76
N ASP A 37 -23.97 -0.69 10.72
CA ASP A 37 -23.96 0.78 10.59
C ASP A 37 -22.63 1.42 11.03
N LEU A 38 -21.56 0.63 11.15
CA LEU A 38 -20.24 1.17 11.51
C LEU A 38 -19.69 2.06 10.40
N VAL A 39 -19.00 3.13 10.81
CA VAL A 39 -18.34 4.08 9.91
C VAL A 39 -16.87 3.69 9.75
N GLU A 40 -16.34 3.81 8.54
CA GLU A 40 -14.92 3.63 8.25
C GLU A 40 -14.05 4.50 9.18
N THR A 41 -13.02 3.91 9.74
CA THR A 41 -12.03 4.62 10.58
C THR A 41 -10.75 4.92 9.82
N THR A 42 -10.50 4.22 8.72
CA THR A 42 -9.40 4.42 7.77
C THR A 42 -9.90 4.28 6.32
N PRO A 43 -10.74 5.23 5.85
CA PRO A 43 -11.37 5.15 4.54
C PRO A 43 -10.36 5.27 3.40
N SER A 44 -10.65 4.64 2.26
CA SER A 44 -9.76 4.63 1.08
C SER A 44 -9.42 6.03 0.56
N ALA A 45 -10.32 7.00 0.78
CA ALA A 45 -10.12 8.41 0.40
C ALA A 45 -8.97 9.11 1.16
N GLU A 46 -8.46 8.54 2.26
CA GLU A 46 -7.26 9.03 2.95
C GLU A 46 -5.94 8.56 2.30
N PHE A 47 -6.00 7.77 1.22
CA PHE A 47 -4.82 7.15 0.61
C PHE A 47 -4.68 7.51 -0.87
N THR A 48 -3.52 8.06 -1.22
CA THR A 48 -3.16 8.38 -2.61
C THR A 48 -2.22 7.30 -3.16
N PRO A 49 -2.59 6.56 -4.22
CA PRO A 49 -1.71 5.58 -4.83
C PRO A 49 -0.52 6.24 -5.54
N LEU A 50 0.65 5.66 -5.36
CA LEU A 50 1.93 6.04 -5.95
C LEU A 50 2.56 4.82 -6.63
N GLU A 51 3.60 5.04 -7.45
CA GLU A 51 4.43 3.97 -8.01
C GLU A 51 3.64 2.83 -8.68
N GLY A 52 2.72 3.17 -9.59
CA GLY A 52 1.87 2.16 -10.25
C GLY A 52 0.90 1.44 -9.30
N GLY A 53 0.63 2.04 -8.15
CA GLY A 53 -0.27 1.52 -7.13
C GLY A 53 0.39 0.61 -6.11
N ALA A 54 1.71 0.36 -6.15
CA ALA A 54 2.40 -0.51 -5.18
C ALA A 54 2.58 0.15 -3.80
N VAL A 55 2.63 1.49 -3.80
CA VAL A 55 2.79 2.33 -2.62
C VAL A 55 1.56 3.23 -2.48
N VAL A 56 1.20 3.58 -1.25
CA VAL A 56 0.17 4.60 -0.96
C VAL A 56 0.74 5.65 -0.01
N ARG A 57 0.43 6.92 -0.26
CA ARG A 57 0.59 7.98 0.74
C ARG A 57 -0.67 8.06 1.59
N HIS A 58 -0.51 7.95 2.90
CA HIS A 58 -1.58 8.18 3.86
C HIS A 58 -1.64 9.66 4.21
N GLU A 59 -2.61 10.38 3.66
CA GLU A 59 -2.68 11.85 3.71
C GLU A 59 -2.76 12.38 5.15
N ARG A 60 -3.43 11.65 6.05
CA ARG A 60 -3.55 12.04 7.46
C ARG A 60 -2.23 12.01 8.22
N THR A 61 -1.32 11.10 7.88
CA THR A 61 -0.02 10.96 8.58
C THR A 61 1.16 11.48 7.78
N GLY A 62 0.99 11.68 6.47
CA GLY A 62 2.06 12.01 5.53
C GLY A 62 3.01 10.84 5.24
N LEU A 63 2.73 9.64 5.74
CA LEU A 63 3.56 8.46 5.57
C LEU A 63 3.26 7.74 4.26
N GLU A 64 4.30 7.21 3.64
CA GLU A 64 4.18 6.29 2.51
C GLU A 64 4.27 4.84 3.01
N TRP A 65 3.38 4.01 2.49
CA TRP A 65 3.26 2.61 2.86
C TRP A 65 3.33 1.73 1.62
N ARG A 66 4.12 0.66 1.69
CA ARG A 66 3.95 -0.46 0.76
C ARG A 66 2.61 -1.13 1.06
N ARG A 67 1.79 -1.35 0.03
CA ARG A 67 0.47 -1.97 0.19
C ARG A 67 0.55 -3.45 0.49
N CYS A 68 1.58 -4.12 -0.03
CA CYS A 68 1.81 -5.53 0.21
C CYS A 68 2.60 -5.76 1.50
N PRO A 69 2.19 -6.74 2.33
CA PRO A 69 3.02 -7.26 3.40
C PRO A 69 4.40 -7.69 2.89
N GLU A 70 5.41 -7.62 3.75
CA GLU A 70 6.76 -8.07 3.42
C GLU A 70 6.75 -9.52 2.91
N GLY A 71 7.49 -9.80 1.83
CA GLY A 71 7.52 -11.10 1.15
C GLY A 71 6.49 -11.28 0.02
N MET A 72 5.47 -10.44 -0.05
CA MET A 72 4.47 -10.44 -1.13
C MET A 72 4.80 -9.40 -2.20
N ASN A 73 4.26 -9.58 -3.41
CA ASN A 73 4.55 -8.73 -4.56
C ASN A 73 3.28 -8.08 -5.12
N TRP A 74 3.36 -6.79 -5.44
CA TRP A 74 2.27 -6.07 -6.09
C TRP A 74 2.07 -6.56 -7.52
N ASN A 75 0.84 -6.93 -7.89
CA ASN A 75 0.51 -7.42 -9.23
C ASN A 75 -0.30 -6.42 -10.09
N GLY A 76 -0.49 -5.19 -9.60
CA GLY A 76 -1.30 -4.15 -10.26
C GLY A 76 -2.70 -3.98 -9.66
N SER A 77 -3.20 -4.97 -8.93
CA SER A 77 -4.51 -4.91 -8.24
C SER A 77 -4.51 -5.42 -6.80
N GLY A 78 -3.57 -6.30 -6.47
CA GLY A 78 -3.44 -6.96 -5.19
C GLY A 78 -2.01 -7.44 -4.94
N CYS A 79 -1.86 -8.34 -3.97
CA CYS A 79 -0.58 -8.85 -3.53
C CYS A 79 -0.51 -10.36 -3.70
N ASP A 80 0.44 -10.82 -4.53
CA ASP A 80 0.68 -12.22 -4.79
C ASP A 80 1.83 -12.79 -3.94
N GLY A 81 1.79 -14.10 -3.71
CA GLY A 81 2.80 -14.84 -2.96
C GLY A 81 2.42 -15.02 -1.49
N ASN A 82 3.42 -15.16 -0.62
CA ASN A 82 3.23 -15.39 0.81
C ASN A 82 3.97 -14.33 1.62
N ALA A 83 3.32 -13.85 2.67
CA ALA A 83 3.98 -12.98 3.64
C ALA A 83 5.16 -13.70 4.31
N SER A 84 6.26 -12.99 4.48
CA SER A 84 7.45 -13.43 5.19
C SER A 84 7.23 -13.37 6.69
N TRP A 85 7.49 -14.48 7.37
CA TRP A 85 7.38 -14.58 8.82
C TRP A 85 8.74 -14.36 9.47
N MET A 86 8.85 -13.34 10.32
CA MET A 86 10.08 -12.97 11.01
C MET A 86 9.81 -12.78 12.51
N ASN A 87 10.79 -13.11 13.34
CA ASN A 87 10.83 -12.57 14.69
C ASN A 87 11.13 -11.06 14.63
N TRP A 88 10.93 -10.37 15.75
CA TRP A 88 11.08 -8.93 15.79
C TRP A 88 12.51 -8.45 15.44
N GLN A 89 13.56 -9.09 15.96
CA GLN A 89 14.93 -8.66 15.67
C GLN A 89 15.27 -8.79 14.17
N THR A 90 14.86 -9.89 13.55
CA THR A 90 15.04 -10.10 12.11
C THR A 90 14.23 -9.09 11.30
N ALA A 91 12.98 -8.79 11.69
CA ALA A 91 12.17 -7.79 11.00
C ALA A 91 12.78 -6.38 11.10
N LEU A 92 13.32 -6.01 12.26
CA LEU A 92 13.98 -4.72 12.47
C LEU A 92 15.24 -4.60 11.62
N GLN A 93 16.08 -5.63 11.60
CA GLN A 93 17.29 -5.65 10.77
C GLN A 93 16.95 -5.65 9.28
N HIS A 94 16.00 -6.48 8.86
CA HIS A 94 15.54 -6.52 7.47
C HIS A 94 15.06 -5.15 6.99
N ALA A 95 14.24 -4.47 7.80
CA ALA A 95 13.77 -3.13 7.46
C ALA A 95 14.90 -2.09 7.41
N HIS A 96 15.92 -2.20 8.26
CA HIS A 96 17.09 -1.32 8.22
C HIS A 96 17.90 -1.49 6.93
N ASP A 97 17.93 -2.70 6.37
CA ASP A 97 18.70 -3.01 5.16
C ASP A 97 17.94 -2.63 3.87
N LEU A 98 16.64 -2.32 3.98
CA LEU A 98 15.82 -1.78 2.89
C LEU A 98 16.06 -0.28 2.74
N GLN A 99 16.66 0.14 1.62
CA GLN A 99 16.86 1.57 1.35
C GLN A 99 15.52 2.31 1.23
N GLY A 100 15.37 3.39 2.01
CA GLY A 100 14.19 4.26 1.99
C GLY A 100 12.99 3.73 2.78
N TRP A 101 13.06 2.50 3.31
CA TRP A 101 11.99 1.90 4.10
C TRP A 101 12.44 1.67 5.53
N ARG A 102 11.45 1.58 6.43
CA ARG A 102 11.68 1.23 7.84
C ARG A 102 10.47 0.50 8.39
N LEU A 103 10.66 -0.14 9.54
CA LEU A 103 9.55 -0.66 10.32
C LEU A 103 8.77 0.52 10.94
N PRO A 104 7.44 0.52 10.91
CA PRO A 104 6.64 1.60 11.51
C PRO A 104 6.75 1.55 13.03
N ASN A 105 6.61 2.69 13.71
CA ASN A 105 6.37 2.68 15.15
C ASN A 105 4.90 2.27 15.45
N ILE A 106 4.58 1.99 16.71
CA ILE A 106 3.26 1.46 17.07
C ILE A 106 2.11 2.42 16.74
N ASN A 107 2.32 3.73 16.86
CA ASN A 107 1.28 4.71 16.55
C ASN A 107 1.02 4.84 15.04
N GLU A 108 2.08 4.70 14.24
CA GLU A 108 1.96 4.66 12.78
C GLU A 108 1.23 3.39 12.34
N LEU A 109 1.55 2.24 12.92
CA LEU A 109 0.86 0.99 12.60
C LEU A 109 -0.61 1.00 13.04
N ARG A 110 -0.92 1.59 14.20
CA ARG A 110 -2.30 1.85 14.64
C ARG A 110 -3.05 2.78 13.68
N SER A 111 -2.34 3.69 13.02
CA SER A 111 -2.99 4.70 12.16
C SER A 111 -3.65 4.11 10.91
N ILE A 112 -3.30 2.87 10.53
CA ILE A 112 -3.88 2.14 9.38
C ILE A 112 -4.87 1.05 9.80
N VAL A 113 -5.19 0.91 11.10
CA VAL A 113 -6.19 -0.04 11.57
C VAL A 113 -7.59 0.40 11.15
N GLU A 114 -8.40 -0.54 10.67
CA GLU A 114 -9.82 -0.34 10.35
C GLU A 114 -10.70 -1.06 11.38
N PHE A 115 -11.41 -0.30 12.21
CA PHE A 115 -12.29 -0.80 13.26
C PHE A 115 -13.73 -1.05 12.82
N CYS A 116 -14.13 -0.66 11.60
CA CYS A 116 -15.47 -0.91 11.09
C CYS A 116 -15.69 -2.39 10.67
N ARG A 117 -14.61 -3.17 10.55
CA ARG A 117 -14.64 -4.60 10.18
C ARG A 117 -13.75 -5.44 11.09
N ARG A 118 -13.89 -6.76 11.00
CA ARG A 118 -13.00 -7.73 11.67
C ARG A 118 -12.51 -8.76 10.68
N GLY A 119 -11.23 -9.09 10.73
CA GLY A 119 -10.62 -10.17 9.94
C GLY A 119 -10.46 -9.89 8.44
N PRO A 120 -9.43 -9.14 8.02
CA PRO A 120 -8.52 -8.33 8.82
C PRO A 120 -9.08 -6.92 9.09
N ALA A 121 -8.71 -6.35 10.23
CA ALA A 121 -8.99 -5.00 10.72
C ALA A 121 -8.05 -3.98 10.06
N VAL A 122 -8.04 -4.00 8.73
CA VAL A 122 -7.34 -3.08 7.84
C VAL A 122 -8.20 -2.91 6.59
N ASN A 123 -8.16 -1.74 5.98
CA ASN A 123 -8.82 -1.51 4.70
C ASN A 123 -8.15 -2.37 3.62
N GLN A 124 -8.84 -3.41 3.13
CA GLN A 124 -8.29 -4.36 2.16
C GLN A 124 -8.32 -3.84 0.72
N HIS A 125 -9.03 -2.75 0.44
CA HIS A 125 -8.86 -2.05 -0.83
C HIS A 125 -7.53 -1.28 -0.84
N VAL A 126 -7.05 -0.77 0.30
CA VAL A 126 -5.75 -0.10 0.41
C VAL A 126 -4.61 -1.12 0.63
N PHE A 127 -4.79 -2.10 1.51
CA PHE A 127 -3.79 -3.11 1.86
C PHE A 127 -4.29 -4.53 1.53
N PRO A 128 -4.40 -4.89 0.23
CA PRO A 128 -4.98 -6.14 -0.20
C PRO A 128 -4.16 -7.35 0.26
N ASP A 129 -4.85 -8.48 0.39
CA ASP A 129 -4.28 -9.78 0.79
C ASP A 129 -3.52 -9.77 2.13
N THR A 130 -3.67 -8.71 2.94
CA THR A 130 -3.09 -8.61 4.27
C THR A 130 -3.65 -9.73 5.17
N PRO A 131 -2.81 -10.61 5.72
CA PRO A 131 -3.27 -11.70 6.59
C PRO A 131 -3.81 -11.15 7.92
N SER A 132 -4.80 -11.84 8.48
CA SER A 132 -5.30 -11.59 9.85
C SER A 132 -4.30 -12.08 10.90
N SER A 133 -3.16 -11.40 11.02
CA SER A 133 -2.03 -11.80 11.86
C SER A 133 -1.36 -10.62 12.56
N ILE A 134 -0.25 -10.90 13.24
CA ILE A 134 0.57 -9.94 13.98
C ILE A 134 1.55 -9.24 13.03
N PHE A 135 1.61 -7.92 13.14
CA PHE A 135 2.59 -7.08 12.45
C PHE A 135 3.44 -6.33 13.47
N TRP A 136 4.75 -6.45 13.33
CA TRP A 136 5.71 -5.82 14.24
C TRP A 136 5.78 -4.31 14.07
N SER A 137 5.94 -3.61 15.18
CA SER A 137 6.40 -2.22 15.16
C SER A 137 7.88 -2.13 15.59
N ALA A 138 8.49 -0.98 15.32
CA ALA A 138 9.81 -0.61 15.83
C ALA A 138 9.79 -0.15 17.31
N SER A 139 8.61 -0.12 17.95
CA SER A 139 8.47 0.39 19.32
C SER A 139 8.80 -0.70 20.35
N PRO A 140 9.90 -0.58 21.13
CA PRO A 140 10.27 -1.58 22.12
C PRO A 140 9.32 -1.58 23.33
N VAL A 141 9.22 -2.71 24.02
CA VAL A 141 8.55 -2.78 25.32
C VAL A 141 9.54 -2.41 26.42
N ALA A 142 9.20 -1.43 27.25
CA ALA A 142 10.05 -1.00 28.35
C ALA A 142 10.40 -2.17 29.29
N GLY A 143 11.69 -2.32 29.59
CA GLY A 143 12.18 -3.39 30.47
C GLY A 143 12.41 -4.75 29.79
N TYR A 144 12.13 -4.89 28.49
CA TYR A 144 12.38 -6.12 27.73
C TYR A 144 13.17 -5.79 26.45
N SER A 145 14.38 -6.34 26.34
CA SER A 145 15.26 -6.10 25.18
C SER A 145 14.89 -6.93 23.95
N ASP A 146 13.98 -7.89 24.09
CA ASP A 146 13.57 -8.86 23.08
C ASP A 146 12.09 -8.74 22.69
N ARG A 147 11.39 -7.71 23.17
CA ARG A 147 9.96 -7.48 22.91
C ARG A 147 9.71 -6.13 22.28
N ALA A 148 8.73 -6.10 21.40
CA ALA A 148 8.18 -4.89 20.83
C ALA A 148 6.66 -4.96 20.75
N TRP A 149 6.07 -3.78 20.71
CA TRP A 149 4.65 -3.63 20.43
C TRP A 149 4.33 -4.10 19.01
N SER A 150 3.15 -4.66 18.85
CA SER A 150 2.66 -5.16 17.57
C SER A 150 1.16 -4.89 17.43
N VAL A 151 0.64 -4.91 16.21
CA VAL A 151 -0.81 -4.89 15.95
C VAL A 151 -1.25 -6.25 15.45
N HIS A 152 -2.33 -6.78 16.01
CA HIS A 152 -2.96 -8.01 15.53
C HIS A 152 -4.17 -7.71 14.65
N PHE A 153 -3.98 -7.76 13.34
CA PHE A 153 -4.99 -7.38 12.38
C PHE A 153 -6.21 -8.29 12.36
N ALA A 154 -6.28 -9.44 13.03
CA ALA A 154 -7.60 -10.11 13.14
C ALA A 154 -8.64 -9.24 13.89
N ARG A 155 -8.20 -8.32 14.75
CA ARG A 155 -9.08 -7.49 15.60
C ARG A 155 -8.67 -6.02 15.72
N GLY A 156 -7.47 -5.64 15.27
CA GLY A 156 -6.97 -4.26 15.31
C GLY A 156 -6.42 -3.83 16.67
N ASN A 157 -6.31 -4.73 17.63
CA ASN A 157 -5.71 -4.42 18.93
C ASN A 157 -4.19 -4.58 18.87
N ASP A 158 -3.49 -3.79 19.69
CA ASP A 158 -2.06 -3.91 19.92
C ASP A 158 -1.72 -4.55 21.26
N PHE A 159 -0.50 -5.07 21.38
CA PHE A 159 0.09 -5.67 22.59
C PHE A 159 1.62 -5.80 22.48
#